data_AF-A2QZ63-F1
#
_entry.id   AF-A2QZ63-F1
#
_cell.length_a   1.000
_cell.length_b   1.000
_cell.length_c   1.000
_cell.angle_alpha   90.00
_cell.angle_beta   90.00
_cell.angle_gamma   90.00
#
_symmetry.space_group_name_H-M   'P 1'
#
loop_
_entity.id
_entity.type
_entity.pdbx_description
1 polymer ?
#
loop_
_entity_poly.entity_id
_entity_poly.type
_entity_poly.pdbx_seq_one_letter_code
_entity_poly.pdbx_strand_id
1 'polypeptide(L)'
;MSSPVLPSSTSVLHKLNEQVFRPVTVSACLEAVSSLSESERKVLVESPAKYQLVSTDKEAFTTAAVQALASDDLDQVLGDAASGASAAVHGIIELMFALLLNLARADTMNGTHLTEEYEPILRLYYETMRDGIPLSNTIAQYAEDFDNKIIEFCADGSLTIDVRLLTILEYIKVAQGYQTTADEMHSTLESVFDKTLDFVDQLGSQSLLKPDAKDEKEAKTVRARRTSAKTIFSAGSAGPLDAKVPALKVALVSPFGRYVMVAGLLGVANAEAINAAFSLAASMANWEYVPIDRVMSDLATRSGSGTDTNTEYFNEFREHIEVLAGYWQSALVDAREIELWLNDGASSVDMPTYMNMALNEGAKIYVEVGKYLRLYAEETNQIPWDEWLNADKRILNDATSQEFLSETRSLEDSSQSHGNYVNPRGAKVETRVSIGYNTIMAAR
;
A
#
# COMPACT_ATOMS: atom_id res chain seq x y z
N MET A 1 36.27 -30.52 11.82
CA MET A 1 35.25 -29.45 11.88
C MET A 1 34.17 -29.83 10.90
N SER A 2 33.04 -30.34 11.37
CA SER A 2 31.91 -30.67 10.50
C SER A 2 31.28 -29.37 10.01
N SER A 3 31.12 -29.22 8.70
CA SER A 3 30.37 -28.10 8.12
C SER A 3 28.97 -28.04 8.74
N PRO A 4 28.44 -26.85 9.08
CA PRO A 4 27.07 -26.73 9.56
C PRO A 4 26.14 -27.28 8.48
N VAL A 5 25.31 -28.25 8.85
CA VAL A 5 24.28 -28.80 7.96
C VAL A 5 23.27 -27.69 7.69
N LEU A 6 23.18 -27.25 6.45
CA LEU A 6 22.17 -26.27 6.02
C LEU A 6 20.76 -26.88 6.24
N PRO A 7 19.81 -26.14 6.84
CA PRO A 7 18.45 -26.64 7.05
C PRO A 7 17.76 -26.90 5.70
N SER A 8 16.99 -27.99 5.60
CA SER A 8 16.15 -28.28 4.43
C SER A 8 14.70 -27.89 4.69
N SER A 9 13.95 -27.51 3.64
CA SER A 9 12.53 -27.11 3.76
C SER A 9 11.70 -28.19 4.48
N THR A 10 11.90 -29.46 4.13
CA THR A 10 11.24 -30.60 4.78
C THR A 10 11.57 -30.71 6.28
N SER A 11 12.84 -30.52 6.66
CA SER A 11 13.24 -30.57 8.07
C SER A 11 12.65 -29.42 8.90
N VAL A 12 12.55 -28.22 8.30
CA VAL A 12 11.96 -27.04 8.96
C VAL A 12 10.44 -27.22 9.10
N LEU A 13 9.75 -27.70 8.07
CA LEU A 13 8.32 -27.99 8.13
C LEU A 13 7.98 -29.08 9.15
N HIS A 14 8.82 -30.12 9.25
CA HIS A 14 8.64 -31.15 10.28
C HIS A 14 8.74 -30.55 11.69
N LYS A 15 9.78 -29.73 11.94
CA LYS A 15 9.97 -29.02 13.20
C LYS A 15 8.75 -28.14 13.55
N LEU A 16 8.22 -27.40 12.59
CA LEU A 16 7.02 -26.56 12.80
C LEU A 16 5.79 -27.42 13.15
N ASN A 17 5.58 -28.55 12.49
CA ASN A 17 4.47 -29.45 12.78
C ASN A 17 4.56 -30.10 14.18
N GLU A 18 5.75 -30.27 14.74
CA GLU A 18 5.93 -30.77 16.11
C GLU A 18 5.69 -29.69 17.18
N GLN A 19 5.83 -28.42 16.82
CA GLN A 19 5.74 -27.29 17.76
C GLN A 19 4.33 -26.75 17.96
N VAL A 20 3.44 -26.92 16.97
CA VAL A 20 2.12 -26.28 17.00
C VAL A 20 1.02 -27.27 17.37
N PHE A 21 0.23 -26.93 18.38
CA PHE A 21 -0.97 -27.69 18.77
C PHE A 21 -2.09 -27.53 17.72
N ARG A 22 -2.90 -28.58 17.55
CA ARG A 22 -4.04 -28.57 16.62
C ARG A 22 -5.36 -28.25 17.35
N PRO A 23 -6.27 -27.45 16.76
CA PRO A 23 -6.18 -26.80 15.45
C PRO A 23 -5.19 -25.61 15.47
N VAL A 24 -4.47 -25.44 14.36
CA VAL A 24 -3.48 -24.37 14.20
C VAL A 24 -4.21 -23.06 13.89
N THR A 25 -4.04 -22.03 14.73
CA THR A 25 -4.54 -20.68 14.46
C THR A 25 -3.53 -19.89 13.60
N VAL A 26 -3.98 -18.79 12.98
CA VAL A 26 -3.09 -17.91 12.20
C VAL A 26 -1.98 -17.34 13.09
N SER A 27 -2.34 -16.87 14.29
CA SER A 27 -1.39 -16.35 15.28
C SER A 27 -0.35 -17.40 15.70
N ALA A 28 -0.79 -18.63 16.01
CA ALA A 28 0.15 -19.72 16.34
C ALA A 28 1.06 -20.09 15.16
N CYS A 29 0.56 -20.02 13.92
CA CYS A 29 1.35 -20.24 12.71
C CYS A 29 2.44 -19.15 12.54
N LEU A 30 2.05 -17.88 12.67
CA LEU A 30 2.96 -16.74 12.58
C LEU A 30 4.01 -16.76 13.70
N GLU A 31 3.61 -17.05 14.94
CA GLU A 31 4.51 -17.19 16.09
C GLU A 31 5.54 -18.31 15.87
N ALA A 32 5.09 -19.49 15.44
CA ALA A 32 5.99 -20.62 15.18
C ALA A 32 7.03 -20.27 14.11
N VAL A 33 6.60 -19.61 13.03
CA VAL A 33 7.50 -19.15 11.96
C VAL A 33 8.44 -18.05 12.44
N SER A 34 7.98 -17.14 13.29
CA SER A 34 8.82 -16.07 13.85
C SER A 34 9.95 -16.62 14.74
N SER A 35 9.72 -17.77 15.38
CA SER A 35 10.72 -18.46 16.22
C SER A 35 11.84 -19.15 15.43
N LEU A 36 11.69 -19.28 14.12
CA LEU A 36 12.73 -19.82 13.25
C LEU A 36 13.90 -18.86 13.10
N SER A 37 15.09 -19.41 12.90
CA SER A 37 16.25 -18.62 12.48
C SER A 37 16.07 -18.05 11.07
N GLU A 38 16.83 -17.01 10.73
CA GLU A 38 16.78 -16.38 9.40
C GLU A 38 17.07 -17.38 8.27
N SER A 39 18.05 -18.28 8.46
CA SER A 39 18.37 -19.32 7.48
C SER A 39 17.26 -20.36 7.32
N GLU A 40 16.56 -20.73 8.40
CA GLU A 40 15.40 -21.63 8.34
C GLU A 40 14.22 -20.97 7.60
N ARG A 41 13.92 -19.69 7.92
CA ARG A 41 12.86 -18.94 7.20
C ARG A 41 13.19 -18.79 5.72
N LYS A 42 14.44 -18.47 5.40
CA LYS A 42 14.89 -18.28 4.01
C LYS A 42 14.66 -19.54 3.18
N VAL A 43 14.90 -20.72 3.73
CA VAL A 43 14.67 -21.99 3.03
C VAL A 43 13.18 -22.25 2.77
N LEU A 44 12.27 -21.83 3.67
CA LEU A 44 10.82 -21.90 3.42
C LEU A 44 10.36 -20.93 2.32
N VAL A 45 11.05 -19.80 2.16
CA VAL A 45 10.76 -18.83 1.10
C VAL A 45 11.34 -19.26 -0.25
N GLU A 46 12.57 -19.77 -0.27
CA GLU A 46 13.27 -20.22 -1.49
C GLU A 46 12.75 -21.57 -2.01
N SER A 47 12.21 -22.42 -1.13
CA SER A 47 11.65 -23.74 -1.47
C SER A 47 10.30 -23.94 -0.77
N PRO A 48 9.27 -23.18 -1.18
CA PRO A 48 7.98 -23.17 -0.49
C PRO A 48 7.23 -24.48 -0.72
N ALA A 49 6.53 -24.94 0.32
CA ALA A 49 5.52 -25.96 0.16
C ALA A 49 4.38 -25.39 -0.70
N LYS A 50 3.99 -26.16 -1.71
CA LYS A 50 2.91 -25.81 -2.63
C LYS A 50 1.67 -26.61 -2.28
N TYR A 51 0.53 -25.98 -2.43
CA TYR A 51 -0.76 -26.63 -2.27
C TYR A 51 -1.72 -26.16 -3.36
N GLN A 52 -2.49 -27.09 -3.91
CA GLN A 52 -3.49 -26.83 -4.95
C GLN A 52 -4.87 -27.04 -4.35
N LEU A 53 -5.67 -25.97 -4.32
CA LEU A 53 -7.02 -26.02 -3.76
C LEU A 53 -7.94 -26.87 -4.65
N VAL A 54 -8.44 -27.98 -4.11
CA VAL A 54 -9.41 -28.86 -4.78
C VAL A 54 -10.84 -28.48 -4.41
N SER A 55 -11.82 -28.91 -5.21
CA SER A 55 -13.23 -28.53 -5.03
C SER A 55 -13.80 -28.86 -3.65
N THR A 56 -13.35 -29.95 -3.01
CA THR A 56 -13.79 -30.35 -1.66
C THR A 56 -13.29 -29.42 -0.56
N ASP A 57 -12.20 -28.70 -0.82
CA ASP A 57 -11.49 -27.92 0.18
C ASP A 57 -11.92 -26.44 0.13
N LYS A 58 -12.61 -26.03 -0.95
CA LYS A 58 -13.07 -24.65 -1.19
C LYS A 58 -13.96 -24.10 -0.08
N GLU A 59 -14.88 -24.91 0.45
CA GLU A 59 -15.81 -24.46 1.50
C GLU A 59 -15.06 -24.19 2.81
N ALA A 60 -14.28 -25.16 3.29
CA ALA A 60 -13.47 -25.02 4.49
C ALA A 60 -12.47 -23.86 4.38
N PHE A 61 -11.84 -23.69 3.22
CA PHE A 61 -10.97 -22.55 2.94
C PHE A 61 -11.74 -21.23 3.06
N THR A 62 -12.90 -21.12 2.40
CA THR A 62 -13.69 -19.89 2.34
C THR A 62 -14.16 -19.51 3.74
N THR A 63 -14.74 -20.45 4.49
CA THR A 63 -15.22 -20.20 5.85
C THR A 63 -14.09 -19.72 6.76
N ALA A 64 -12.93 -20.40 6.77
CA ALA A 64 -11.82 -19.99 7.63
C ALA A 64 -11.21 -18.64 7.22
N ALA A 65 -11.12 -18.37 5.92
CA ALA A 65 -10.64 -17.08 5.41
C ALA A 65 -11.56 -15.92 5.81
N VAL A 66 -12.88 -16.13 5.70
CA VAL A 66 -13.89 -15.13 6.13
C VAL A 66 -13.87 -14.95 7.65
N GLN A 67 -13.77 -16.02 8.43
CA GLN A 67 -13.68 -15.94 9.89
C GLN A 67 -12.42 -15.21 10.37
N ALA A 68 -11.29 -15.39 9.69
CA ALA A 68 -10.08 -14.65 10.01
C ALA A 68 -10.19 -13.16 9.71
N LEU A 69 -11.01 -12.78 8.72
CA LEU A 69 -11.37 -11.37 8.51
C LEU A 69 -12.24 -10.83 9.64
N ALA A 70 -12.99 -11.66 10.36
CA ALA A 70 -13.74 -11.22 11.54
C ALA A 70 -12.94 -11.32 12.86
N SER A 71 -11.62 -11.60 12.82
CA SER A 71 -10.81 -11.83 14.02
C SER A 71 -10.06 -10.59 14.49
N ASP A 72 -10.00 -10.37 15.81
CA ASP A 72 -9.23 -9.27 16.42
C ASP A 72 -7.71 -9.37 16.10
N ASP A 73 -7.22 -10.58 15.81
CA ASP A 73 -5.82 -10.84 15.43
C ASP A 73 -5.42 -10.15 14.10
N LEU A 74 -6.40 -9.73 13.29
CA LEU A 74 -6.17 -9.04 12.02
C LEU A 74 -5.80 -7.56 12.20
N ASP A 75 -6.19 -6.91 13.30
CA ASP A 75 -6.02 -5.46 13.48
C ASP A 75 -4.54 -5.03 13.36
N GLN A 76 -3.61 -5.79 13.96
CA GLN A 76 -2.18 -5.51 13.84
C GLN A 76 -1.69 -5.65 12.39
N VAL A 77 -2.20 -6.64 11.66
CA VAL A 77 -1.81 -6.89 10.27
C VAL A 77 -2.36 -5.82 9.34
N LEU A 78 -3.58 -5.31 9.60
CA LEU A 78 -4.13 -4.16 8.87
C LEU A 78 -3.32 -2.90 9.15
N GLY A 79 -2.92 -2.68 10.41
CA GLY A 79 -2.00 -1.61 10.79
C GLY A 79 -0.68 -1.69 10.02
N ASP A 80 0.03 -2.82 10.10
CA ASP A 80 1.30 -3.02 9.40
C ASP A 80 1.16 -2.84 7.88
N ALA A 81 0.04 -3.29 7.30
CA ALA A 81 -0.26 -3.12 5.88
C ALA A 81 -0.52 -1.66 5.51
N ALA A 82 -1.27 -0.92 6.33
CA ALA A 82 -1.54 0.49 6.15
C ALA A 82 -0.26 1.33 6.28
N SER A 83 0.60 0.99 7.25
CA SER A 83 1.90 1.62 7.40
C SER A 83 2.83 1.33 6.24
N GLY A 84 2.81 0.10 5.72
CA GLY A 84 3.52 -0.26 4.49
C GLY A 84 3.09 0.62 3.31
N ALA A 85 1.77 0.82 3.14
CA ALA A 85 1.22 1.66 2.10
C ALA A 85 1.64 3.13 2.23
N SER A 86 1.53 3.70 3.43
CA SER A 86 1.97 5.08 3.70
C SER A 86 3.48 5.24 3.49
N ALA A 87 4.27 4.24 3.90
CA ALA A 87 5.72 4.24 3.65
C ALA A 87 6.06 4.16 2.16
N ALA A 88 5.29 3.42 1.36
CA ALA A 88 5.47 3.37 -0.10
C ALA A 88 5.19 4.75 -0.74
N VAL A 89 4.13 5.44 -0.29
CA VAL A 89 3.85 6.84 -0.69
C VAL A 89 5.05 7.73 -0.38
N HIS A 90 5.55 7.69 0.86
CA HIS A 90 6.71 8.48 1.26
C HIS A 90 7.96 8.15 0.43
N GLY A 91 8.21 6.87 0.16
CA GLY A 91 9.34 6.42 -0.67
C GLY A 91 9.27 6.95 -2.10
N ILE A 92 8.07 7.00 -2.70
CA ILE A 92 7.88 7.60 -4.03
C ILE A 92 8.14 9.11 -3.98
N ILE A 93 7.68 9.82 -2.95
CA ILE A 93 7.99 11.25 -2.75
C ILE A 93 9.51 11.48 -2.71
N GLU A 94 10.22 10.71 -1.88
CA GLU A 94 11.68 10.82 -1.75
C GLU A 94 12.39 10.55 -3.07
N LEU A 95 11.95 9.55 -3.83
CA LEU A 95 12.48 9.20 -5.14
C LEU A 95 12.28 10.33 -6.15
N MET A 96 11.05 10.81 -6.31
CA MET A 96 10.76 11.87 -7.27
C MET A 96 11.44 13.19 -6.89
N PHE A 97 11.59 13.47 -5.59
CA PHE A 97 12.35 14.63 -5.12
C PHE A 97 13.85 14.49 -5.37
N ALA A 98 14.43 13.29 -5.18
CA ALA A 98 15.83 13.02 -5.52
C ALA A 98 16.08 13.19 -7.02
N LEU A 99 15.15 12.76 -7.87
CA LEU A 99 15.19 13.04 -9.31
C LEU A 99 15.18 14.56 -9.57
N LEU A 100 14.24 15.31 -9.00
CA LEU A 100 14.15 16.77 -9.15
C LEU A 100 15.48 17.48 -8.78
N LEU A 101 16.12 17.08 -7.68
CA LEU A 101 17.42 17.63 -7.26
C LEU A 101 18.54 17.38 -8.29
N ASN A 102 18.54 16.21 -8.92
CA ASN A 102 19.51 15.90 -9.97
C ASN A 102 19.23 16.69 -11.25
N LEU A 103 17.96 16.91 -11.60
CA LEU A 103 17.58 17.76 -12.72
C LEU A 103 18.00 19.21 -12.50
N ALA A 104 17.77 19.74 -11.29
CA ALA A 104 18.19 21.10 -10.94
C ALA A 104 19.70 21.28 -11.11
N ARG A 105 20.51 20.30 -10.70
CA ARG A 105 21.97 20.32 -10.94
C ARG A 105 22.30 20.31 -12.43
N ALA A 106 21.60 19.49 -13.23
CA ALA A 106 21.80 19.44 -14.67
C ALA A 106 21.42 20.77 -15.33
N ASP A 107 20.34 21.41 -14.91
CA ASP A 107 19.91 22.74 -15.38
C ASP A 107 20.97 23.79 -15.08
N THR A 108 21.52 23.84 -13.87
CA THR A 108 22.61 24.76 -13.51
C THR A 108 23.88 24.53 -14.34
N MET A 109 24.25 23.26 -14.57
CA MET A 109 25.50 22.91 -15.26
C MET A 109 25.41 23.05 -16.78
N ASN A 110 24.26 22.75 -17.37
CA ASN A 110 24.10 22.61 -18.81
C ASN A 110 23.18 23.68 -19.42
N GLY A 111 22.56 24.55 -18.61
CA GLY A 111 21.61 25.57 -19.06
C GLY A 111 20.31 24.97 -19.62
N THR A 112 19.88 23.83 -19.08
CA THR A 112 18.62 23.16 -19.45
C THR A 112 17.44 23.67 -18.61
N HIS A 113 16.22 23.21 -18.93
CA HIS A 113 14.97 23.54 -18.22
C HIS A 113 14.22 22.28 -17.76
N LEU A 114 14.95 21.21 -17.43
CA LEU A 114 14.41 19.90 -17.11
C LEU A 114 13.58 19.91 -15.82
N THR A 115 13.94 20.76 -14.86
CA THR A 115 13.19 20.94 -13.62
C THR A 115 11.80 21.52 -13.89
N GLU A 116 11.68 22.47 -14.83
CA GLU A 116 10.39 23.07 -15.23
C GLU A 116 9.50 22.05 -15.94
N GLU A 117 10.09 21.12 -16.70
CA GLU A 117 9.36 20.05 -17.39
C GLU A 117 8.88 18.95 -16.43
N TYR A 118 9.65 18.64 -15.37
CA TYR A 118 9.33 17.57 -14.42
C TYR A 118 8.41 18.01 -13.26
N GLU A 119 8.47 19.27 -12.84
CA GLU A 119 7.70 19.80 -11.71
C GLU A 119 6.18 19.54 -11.81
N PRO A 120 5.52 19.68 -12.98
CA PRO A 120 4.11 19.36 -13.12
C PRO A 120 3.76 17.89 -12.84
N ILE A 121 4.67 16.96 -13.17
CA ILE A 121 4.49 15.52 -12.90
C ILE A 121 4.54 15.26 -11.40
N LEU A 122 5.51 15.87 -10.72
CA LEU A 122 5.66 15.79 -9.26
C LEU A 122 4.47 16.39 -8.51
N ARG A 123 4.03 17.59 -8.94
CA ARG A 123 2.87 18.27 -8.36
C ARG A 123 1.60 17.44 -8.51
N LEU A 124 1.37 16.85 -9.69
CA LEU A 124 0.22 15.98 -9.92
C LEU A 124 0.21 14.78 -8.98
N TYR A 125 1.36 14.17 -8.71
CA TYR A 125 1.47 13.09 -7.72
C TYR A 125 1.04 13.57 -6.32
N TYR A 126 1.60 14.67 -5.84
CA TYR A 126 1.29 15.21 -4.50
C TYR A 126 -0.18 15.58 -4.33
N GLU A 127 -0.77 16.23 -5.33
CA GLU A 127 -2.19 16.60 -5.32
C GLU A 127 -3.08 15.36 -5.27
N THR A 128 -2.78 14.37 -6.12
CA THR A 128 -3.54 13.13 -6.19
C THR A 128 -3.47 12.35 -4.87
N MET A 129 -2.29 12.26 -4.26
CA MET A 129 -2.12 11.58 -2.96
C MET A 129 -2.85 12.28 -1.82
N ARG A 130 -2.76 13.62 -1.75
CA ARG A 130 -3.47 14.42 -0.75
C ARG A 130 -4.99 14.27 -0.91
N ASP A 131 -5.49 14.37 -2.13
CA ASP A 131 -6.93 14.28 -2.43
C ASP A 131 -7.47 12.86 -2.22
N GLY A 132 -6.59 11.85 -2.28
CA GLY A 132 -6.91 10.46 -1.92
C GLY A 132 -7.23 10.24 -0.44
N ILE A 133 -6.73 11.07 0.48
CA ILE A 133 -6.98 10.92 1.93
C ILE A 133 -8.46 11.05 2.29
N PRO A 134 -9.18 12.13 1.92
CA PRO A 134 -10.62 12.23 2.20
C PRO A 134 -11.43 11.18 1.44
N LEU A 135 -10.98 10.78 0.23
CA LEU A 135 -11.61 9.70 -0.52
C LEU A 135 -11.52 8.38 0.26
N SER A 136 -10.34 7.95 0.70
CA SER A 136 -10.15 6.74 1.50
C SER A 136 -11.03 6.70 2.76
N ASN A 137 -11.14 7.83 3.49
CA ASN A 137 -12.02 7.93 4.66
C ASN A 137 -13.50 7.79 4.30
N THR A 138 -13.91 8.34 3.16
CA THR A 138 -15.29 8.25 2.68
C THR A 138 -15.61 6.82 2.26
N ILE A 139 -14.69 6.16 1.55
CA ILE A 139 -14.81 4.75 1.17
C ILE A 139 -14.91 3.88 2.43
N ALA A 140 -14.04 4.11 3.41
CA ALA A 140 -14.08 3.38 4.67
C ALA A 140 -15.43 3.49 5.39
N GLN A 141 -16.01 4.69 5.44
CA GLN A 141 -17.31 4.89 6.06
C GLN A 141 -18.42 4.10 5.36
N TYR A 142 -18.45 4.13 4.02
CA TYR A 142 -19.43 3.38 3.25
C TYR A 142 -19.25 1.87 3.41
N ALA A 143 -18.00 1.43 3.55
CA ALA A 143 -17.67 0.04 3.79
C ALA A 143 -18.19 -0.48 5.11
N GLU A 144 -17.96 0.29 6.17
CA GLU A 144 -18.49 0.00 7.49
C GLU A 144 -20.03 0.04 7.50
N ASP A 145 -20.62 1.02 6.82
CA ASP A 145 -22.06 1.17 6.74
C ASP A 145 -22.71 0.00 6.01
N PHE A 146 -22.06 -0.56 4.99
CA PHE A 146 -22.60 -1.72 4.28
C PHE A 146 -22.80 -2.92 5.21
N ASP A 147 -21.75 -3.30 5.92
CA ASP A 147 -21.74 -4.44 6.84
C ASP A 147 -22.54 -4.19 8.12
N ASN A 148 -22.55 -2.97 8.65
CA ASN A 148 -23.14 -2.66 9.96
C ASN A 148 -24.55 -2.09 9.88
N LYS A 149 -25.01 -1.63 8.71
CA LYS A 149 -26.31 -0.97 8.58
C LYS A 149 -27.08 -1.50 7.38
N ILE A 150 -26.51 -1.46 6.18
CA ILE A 150 -27.25 -1.75 4.94
C ILE A 150 -27.69 -3.21 4.90
N ILE A 151 -26.80 -4.14 5.21
CA ILE A 151 -27.12 -5.57 5.25
C ILE A 151 -28.26 -5.86 6.23
N GLU A 152 -28.15 -5.40 7.48
CA GLU A 152 -29.16 -5.62 8.51
C GLU A 152 -30.50 -4.98 8.14
N PHE A 153 -30.48 -3.73 7.66
CA PHE A 153 -31.67 -3.03 7.21
C PHE A 153 -32.36 -3.76 6.05
N CYS A 154 -31.57 -4.25 5.09
CA CYS A 154 -32.09 -5.04 3.99
C CYS A 154 -32.57 -6.41 4.43
N ALA A 155 -32.18 -6.93 5.59
CA ALA A 155 -32.66 -8.21 6.14
C ALA A 155 -33.96 -8.08 6.93
N ASP A 156 -34.30 -6.88 7.40
CA ASP A 156 -35.40 -6.66 8.34
C ASP A 156 -36.76 -6.95 7.70
N GLY A 157 -37.33 -8.11 8.06
CA GLY A 157 -38.65 -8.56 7.59
C GLY A 157 -39.83 -7.76 8.14
N SER A 158 -39.62 -6.86 9.11
CA SER A 158 -40.65 -5.94 9.58
C SER A 158 -40.86 -4.74 8.62
N LEU A 159 -39.90 -4.49 7.73
CA LEU A 159 -39.97 -3.46 6.70
C LEU A 159 -40.56 -4.00 5.40
N THR A 160 -41.23 -3.12 4.65
CA THR A 160 -41.70 -3.47 3.31
C THR A 160 -40.53 -3.66 2.34
N ILE A 161 -40.70 -4.50 1.32
CA ILE A 161 -39.71 -4.69 0.27
C ILE A 161 -39.36 -3.36 -0.39
N ASP A 162 -40.33 -2.49 -0.66
CA ASP A 162 -40.10 -1.18 -1.27
C ASP A 162 -39.13 -0.30 -0.46
N VAL A 163 -39.26 -0.29 0.87
CA VAL A 163 -38.38 0.51 1.74
C VAL A 163 -36.95 -0.05 1.74
N ARG A 164 -36.81 -1.37 1.78
CA ARG A 164 -35.51 -2.07 1.71
C ARG A 164 -34.85 -1.84 0.35
N LEU A 165 -35.62 -1.93 -0.73
CA LEU A 165 -35.17 -1.73 -2.11
C LEU A 165 -34.70 -0.28 -2.35
N LEU A 166 -35.46 0.72 -1.87
CA LEU A 166 -35.04 2.12 -1.97
C LEU A 166 -33.70 2.37 -1.27
N THR A 167 -33.46 1.71 -0.13
CA THR A 167 -32.24 1.87 0.66
C THR A 167 -31.02 1.27 -0.05
N ILE A 168 -31.13 0.03 -0.55
CA ILE A 168 -30.01 -0.60 -1.28
C ILE A 168 -29.72 0.12 -2.60
N LEU A 169 -30.73 0.63 -3.30
CA LEU A 169 -30.56 1.40 -4.53
C LEU A 169 -29.83 2.73 -4.29
N GLU A 170 -30.15 3.45 -3.20
CA GLU A 170 -29.42 4.68 -2.86
C GLU A 170 -27.97 4.37 -2.47
N TYR A 171 -27.73 3.28 -1.72
CA TYR A 171 -26.37 2.81 -1.43
C TYR A 171 -25.59 2.52 -2.72
N ILE A 172 -26.16 1.73 -3.65
CA ILE A 172 -25.55 1.39 -4.94
C ILE A 172 -25.20 2.63 -5.74
N LYS A 173 -26.14 3.59 -5.82
CA LYS A 173 -25.95 4.83 -6.57
C LYS A 173 -24.78 5.65 -6.03
N VAL A 174 -24.69 5.81 -4.71
CA VAL A 174 -23.59 6.58 -4.12
C VAL A 174 -22.26 5.84 -4.23
N ALA A 175 -22.27 4.52 -4.01
CA ALA A 175 -21.10 3.66 -4.18
C ALA A 175 -20.50 3.74 -5.61
N GLN A 176 -21.34 3.80 -6.65
CA GLN A 176 -20.89 3.99 -8.04
C GLN A 176 -20.21 5.35 -8.27
N GLY A 177 -20.65 6.40 -7.57
CA GLY A 177 -20.00 7.71 -7.61
C GLY A 177 -18.55 7.64 -7.10
N TYR A 178 -18.35 7.01 -5.95
CA TYR A 178 -17.00 6.84 -5.39
C TYR A 178 -16.13 5.85 -6.15
N GLN A 179 -16.71 4.81 -6.76
CA GLN A 179 -15.98 3.95 -7.68
C GLN A 179 -15.37 4.77 -8.82
N THR A 180 -16.17 5.65 -9.43
CA THR A 180 -15.70 6.50 -10.54
C THR A 180 -14.53 7.39 -10.09
N THR A 181 -14.63 8.03 -8.91
CA THR A 181 -13.54 8.84 -8.36
C THR A 181 -12.29 8.02 -8.04
N ALA A 182 -12.43 6.80 -7.53
CA ALA A 182 -11.30 5.91 -7.27
C ALA A 182 -10.61 5.47 -8.57
N ASP A 183 -11.37 5.14 -9.61
CA ASP A 183 -10.85 4.77 -10.93
C ASP A 183 -10.11 5.94 -11.60
N GLU A 184 -10.63 7.17 -11.47
CA GLU A 184 -9.98 8.40 -11.93
C GLU A 184 -8.65 8.66 -11.20
N MET A 185 -8.63 8.48 -9.87
CA MET A 185 -7.41 8.60 -9.07
C MET A 185 -6.36 7.56 -9.49
N HIS A 186 -6.77 6.30 -9.64
CA HIS A 186 -5.90 5.22 -10.12
C HIS A 186 -5.31 5.54 -11.50
N SER A 187 -6.16 5.98 -12.44
CA SER A 187 -5.72 6.36 -13.79
C SER A 187 -4.74 7.53 -13.79
N THR A 188 -4.95 8.49 -12.90
CA THR A 188 -4.06 9.65 -12.72
C THR A 188 -2.68 9.21 -12.20
N LEU A 189 -2.64 8.29 -11.24
CA LEU A 189 -1.39 7.77 -10.68
C LEU A 189 -0.61 6.92 -11.68
N GLU A 190 -1.28 6.04 -12.44
CA GLU A 190 -0.62 5.34 -13.55
C GLU A 190 -0.05 6.34 -14.57
N SER A 191 -0.79 7.40 -14.89
CA SER A 191 -0.28 8.45 -15.78
C SER A 191 0.95 9.18 -15.22
N VAL A 192 1.00 9.44 -13.91
CA VAL A 192 2.18 10.01 -13.25
C VAL A 192 3.39 9.07 -13.40
N PHE A 193 3.21 7.77 -13.21
CA PHE A 193 4.27 6.79 -13.36
C PHE A 193 4.75 6.68 -14.79
N ASP A 194 3.85 6.55 -15.76
CA ASP A 194 4.18 6.54 -17.18
C ASP A 194 4.96 7.80 -17.59
N LYS A 195 4.48 8.98 -17.17
CA LYS A 195 5.17 10.26 -17.43
C LYS A 195 6.55 10.32 -16.80
N THR A 196 6.70 9.80 -15.57
CA THR A 196 8.00 9.77 -14.88
C THR A 196 8.97 8.86 -15.61
N LEU A 197 8.53 7.67 -16.05
CA LEU A 197 9.34 6.72 -16.79
C LEU A 197 9.72 7.28 -18.17
N ASP A 198 8.77 7.85 -18.91
CA ASP A 198 9.00 8.48 -20.20
C ASP A 198 10.02 9.62 -20.09
N PHE A 199 9.92 10.43 -19.02
CA PHE A 199 10.86 11.51 -18.76
C PHE A 199 12.28 10.99 -18.48
N VAL A 200 12.42 9.95 -17.66
CA VAL A 200 13.71 9.30 -17.39
C VAL A 200 14.32 8.67 -18.65
N ASP A 201 13.51 8.00 -19.48
CA ASP A 201 13.94 7.39 -20.75
C ASP A 201 14.48 8.46 -21.72
N GLN A 202 13.82 9.63 -21.79
CA GLN A 202 14.28 10.77 -22.58
C GLN A 202 15.66 11.26 -22.12
N LEU A 203 15.88 11.37 -20.80
CA LEU A 203 17.17 11.80 -20.24
C LEU A 203 18.30 10.80 -20.49
N GLY A 204 18.01 9.51 -20.35
CA GLY A 204 18.98 8.43 -20.62
C GLY A 204 19.43 8.43 -22.08
N SER A 205 18.50 8.68 -23.00
CA SER A 205 18.76 8.81 -24.44
C SER A 205 19.64 10.02 -24.78
N GLN A 206 19.62 11.07 -23.95
CA GLN A 206 20.41 12.29 -24.12
C GLN A 206 21.79 12.24 -23.44
N SER A 207 22.18 11.11 -22.81
CA SER A 207 23.45 10.95 -22.06
C SER A 207 23.67 11.93 -20.89
N LEU A 208 22.62 12.57 -20.37
CA LEU A 208 22.70 13.54 -19.27
C LEU A 208 22.86 12.87 -17.88
N LEU A 209 22.62 11.56 -17.79
CA LEU A 209 22.69 10.75 -16.56
C LEU A 209 23.89 9.80 -16.53
N LYS A 210 25.06 10.16 -17.08
CA LYS A 210 26.26 9.35 -16.84
C LYS A 210 26.80 9.65 -15.45
N PRO A 211 26.81 8.68 -14.51
CA PRO A 211 27.35 8.91 -13.18
C PRO A 211 28.87 9.10 -13.28
N ASP A 212 29.37 10.21 -12.74
CA ASP A 212 30.79 10.33 -12.43
C ASP A 212 31.10 9.40 -11.25
N ALA A 213 32.01 8.45 -11.48
CA ALA A 213 32.33 7.33 -10.60
C ALA A 213 33.03 7.70 -9.27
N LYS A 214 32.79 8.89 -8.70
CA LYS A 214 33.56 9.41 -7.55
C LYS A 214 32.76 9.86 -6.32
N ASP A 215 31.43 9.96 -6.38
CA ASP A 215 30.62 10.37 -5.23
C ASP A 215 29.83 9.20 -4.62
N GLU A 216 30.55 8.13 -4.22
CA GLU A 216 30.02 7.03 -3.40
C GLU A 216 30.22 7.36 -1.91
N LYS A 217 29.51 8.33 -1.33
CA LYS A 217 29.35 8.38 0.14
C LYS A 217 27.97 8.86 0.56
N GLU A 218 27.30 7.95 1.26
CA GLU A 218 25.95 8.04 1.87
C GLU A 218 24.77 7.79 0.92
N ALA A 219 24.72 6.58 0.37
CA ALA A 219 23.49 6.02 -0.20
C ALA A 219 22.40 5.97 0.88
N LYS A 220 21.32 6.75 0.69
CA LYS A 220 20.11 6.58 1.50
C LYS A 220 19.47 5.25 1.12
N THR A 221 19.22 4.41 2.12
CA THR A 221 18.51 3.14 1.94
C THR A 221 17.02 3.36 2.14
N VAL A 222 16.22 2.92 1.18
CA VAL A 222 14.76 2.88 1.31
C VAL A 222 14.36 1.46 1.69
N ARG A 223 13.35 1.32 2.54
CA ARG A 223 12.82 0.01 2.97
C ARG A 223 11.85 -0.48 1.90
N ALA A 224 12.14 -1.61 1.26
CA ALA A 224 11.24 -2.26 0.30
C ALA A 224 10.75 -3.61 0.83
N ARG A 225 9.54 -4.00 0.47
CA ARG A 225 9.10 -5.38 0.65
C ARG A 225 9.45 -6.19 -0.59
N ARG A 226 10.42 -7.11 -0.49
CA ARG A 226 10.73 -7.98 -1.62
C ARG A 226 9.70 -9.12 -1.73
N THR A 227 8.75 -8.98 -2.64
CA THR A 227 7.80 -9.98 -3.12
C THR A 227 8.48 -11.11 -3.93
N SER A 228 9.45 -11.81 -3.33
CA SER A 228 9.99 -13.05 -3.90
C SER A 228 8.99 -14.23 -3.86
N ALA A 229 7.80 -14.04 -3.28
CA ALA A 229 6.81 -15.10 -3.03
C ALA A 229 5.74 -15.27 -4.13
N LYS A 230 5.99 -14.80 -5.36
CA LYS A 230 4.98 -14.82 -6.45
C LYS A 230 4.57 -16.23 -6.93
N THR A 231 5.05 -17.30 -6.30
CA THR A 231 4.80 -18.70 -6.71
C THR A 231 4.62 -19.72 -5.57
N ILE A 232 4.21 -19.28 -4.37
CA ILE A 232 3.82 -20.22 -3.30
C ILE A 232 2.46 -20.87 -3.62
N PHE A 233 1.58 -20.10 -4.27
CA PHE A 233 0.26 -20.54 -4.73
C PHE A 233 0.20 -20.43 -6.25
N SER A 234 0.31 -21.56 -6.96
CA SER A 234 -0.06 -21.60 -8.36
C SER A 234 -1.57 -21.77 -8.41
N ALA A 235 -2.31 -20.68 -8.62
CA ALA A 235 -3.68 -20.73 -9.12
C ALA A 235 -3.65 -21.25 -10.58
N GLY A 236 -3.16 -22.47 -10.77
CA GLY A 236 -3.13 -23.15 -12.05
C GLY A 236 -4.54 -23.64 -12.36
N SER A 237 -5.12 -23.07 -13.43
CA SER A 237 -6.29 -23.53 -14.19
C SER A 237 -7.61 -23.85 -13.46
N ALA A 238 -7.68 -23.78 -12.13
CA ALA A 238 -8.90 -23.58 -11.38
C ALA A 238 -9.02 -22.07 -11.12
N GLY A 239 -10.02 -21.43 -11.71
CA GLY A 239 -10.26 -19.98 -11.57
C GLY A 239 -10.26 -19.52 -10.09
N PRO A 240 -10.14 -18.20 -9.86
CA PRO A 240 -10.14 -17.65 -8.50
C PRO A 240 -11.35 -18.23 -7.79
N LEU A 241 -11.18 -18.81 -6.59
CA LEU A 241 -12.23 -19.27 -5.67
C LEU A 241 -13.61 -18.92 -6.22
N ASP A 242 -14.30 -19.89 -6.83
CA ASP A 242 -15.64 -19.72 -7.43
C ASP A 242 -16.48 -18.88 -6.46
N ALA A 243 -16.52 -17.57 -6.71
CA ALA A 243 -16.75 -16.63 -5.62
C ALA A 243 -18.23 -16.56 -5.36
N LYS A 244 -18.67 -17.39 -4.42
CA LYS A 244 -19.88 -17.08 -3.68
C LYS A 244 -19.71 -15.83 -2.81
N VAL A 245 -18.47 -15.35 -2.64
CA VAL A 245 -18.14 -14.14 -1.86
C VAL A 245 -17.17 -13.25 -2.64
N PRO A 246 -17.67 -12.30 -3.46
CA PRO A 246 -16.87 -11.30 -4.16
C PRO A 246 -15.85 -10.59 -3.26
N ALA A 247 -16.27 -10.15 -2.07
CA ALA A 247 -15.43 -9.45 -1.09
C ALA A 247 -14.15 -10.22 -0.72
N LEU A 248 -14.22 -11.56 -0.67
CA LEU A 248 -13.07 -12.40 -0.33
C LEU A 248 -11.99 -12.35 -1.43
N LYS A 249 -12.37 -12.21 -2.71
CA LYS A 249 -11.39 -12.07 -3.80
C LYS A 249 -10.53 -10.83 -3.62
N VAL A 250 -11.15 -9.71 -3.25
CA VAL A 250 -10.44 -8.45 -2.97
C VAL A 250 -9.52 -8.62 -1.78
N ALA A 251 -10.03 -9.19 -0.68
CA ALA A 251 -9.23 -9.42 0.52
C ALA A 251 -7.98 -10.27 0.22
N LEU A 252 -8.08 -11.28 -0.66
CA LEU A 252 -6.95 -12.15 -1.01
C LEU A 252 -5.88 -11.49 -1.87
N VAL A 253 -6.22 -10.48 -2.67
CA VAL A 253 -5.25 -9.70 -3.46
C VAL A 253 -4.78 -8.43 -2.73
N SER A 254 -5.35 -8.14 -1.56
CA SER A 254 -4.98 -6.99 -0.74
C SER A 254 -3.62 -7.21 -0.05
N PRO A 255 -2.99 -6.15 0.50
CA PRO A 255 -1.73 -6.24 1.26
C PRO A 255 -1.76 -7.18 2.47
N PHE A 256 -2.94 -7.37 3.06
CA PHE A 256 -3.21 -8.33 4.13
C PHE A 256 -3.68 -9.71 3.60
N GLY A 257 -3.79 -9.90 2.28
CA GLY A 257 -4.31 -11.11 1.66
C GLY A 257 -3.50 -12.37 1.93
N ARG A 258 -2.20 -12.23 2.24
CA ARG A 258 -1.40 -13.37 2.71
C ARG A 258 -1.88 -13.90 4.06
N TYR A 259 -2.32 -13.03 4.97
CA TYR A 259 -2.92 -13.44 6.24
C TYR A 259 -4.22 -14.23 6.00
N VAL A 260 -5.08 -13.69 5.13
CA VAL A 260 -6.35 -14.34 4.73
C VAL A 260 -6.11 -15.69 4.07
N MET A 261 -5.09 -15.79 3.22
CA MET A 261 -4.70 -17.04 2.57
C MET A 261 -4.13 -18.06 3.57
N VAL A 262 -3.31 -17.63 4.53
CA VAL A 262 -2.85 -18.50 5.64
C VAL A 262 -4.06 -19.05 6.39
N ALA A 263 -5.02 -18.21 6.76
CA ALA A 263 -6.23 -18.64 7.44
C ALA A 263 -7.03 -19.68 6.65
N GLY A 264 -7.27 -19.43 5.36
CA GLY A 264 -7.98 -20.36 4.50
C GLY A 264 -7.27 -21.72 4.39
N LEU A 265 -5.94 -21.71 4.23
CA LEU A 265 -5.13 -22.95 4.18
C LEU A 265 -5.19 -23.72 5.51
N LEU A 266 -5.15 -23.03 6.65
CA LEU A 266 -5.29 -23.65 7.96
C LEU A 266 -6.70 -24.24 8.16
N GLY A 267 -7.74 -23.62 7.60
CA GLY A 267 -9.12 -24.12 7.60
C GLY A 267 -9.30 -25.45 6.87
N VAL A 268 -8.54 -25.69 5.80
CA VAL A 268 -8.51 -26.99 5.10
C VAL A 268 -7.97 -28.11 6.02
N ALA A 269 -7.08 -27.76 6.96
CA ALA A 269 -6.61 -28.62 8.06
C ALA A 269 -5.92 -29.94 7.65
N ASN A 270 -5.53 -30.11 6.39
CA ASN A 270 -4.67 -31.22 5.94
C ASN A 270 -3.17 -30.84 6.03
N ALA A 271 -2.29 -31.82 6.07
CA ALA A 271 -0.85 -31.59 6.30
C ALA A 271 -0.19 -30.75 5.19
N GLU A 272 -0.63 -30.90 3.94
CA GLU A 272 -0.07 -30.20 2.78
C GLU A 272 -0.47 -28.72 2.80
N ALA A 273 -1.72 -28.42 3.11
CA ALA A 273 -2.25 -27.06 3.26
C ALA A 273 -1.60 -26.34 4.46
N ILE A 274 -1.43 -27.03 5.60
CA ILE A 274 -0.72 -26.48 6.77
C ILE A 274 0.74 -26.15 6.41
N ASN A 275 1.43 -27.03 5.68
CA ASN A 275 2.81 -26.75 5.25
C ASN A 275 2.91 -25.56 4.29
N ALA A 276 1.94 -25.41 3.38
CA ALA A 276 1.84 -24.24 2.52
C ALA A 276 1.57 -22.96 3.33
N ALA A 277 0.73 -23.04 4.37
CA ALA A 277 0.46 -21.94 5.29
C ALA A 277 1.74 -21.47 6.01
N PHE A 278 2.57 -22.40 6.52
CA PHE A 278 3.86 -22.07 7.11
C PHE A 278 4.83 -21.42 6.13
N SER A 279 4.89 -21.92 4.89
CA SER A 279 5.76 -21.34 3.85
C SER A 279 5.32 -19.92 3.49
N LEU A 280 4.00 -19.69 3.42
CA LEU A 280 3.45 -18.37 3.17
C LEU A 280 3.70 -17.41 4.34
N ALA A 281 3.48 -17.86 5.57
CA ALA A 281 3.79 -17.10 6.78
C ALA A 281 5.28 -16.69 6.83
N ALA A 282 6.21 -17.59 6.45
CA ALA A 282 7.64 -17.28 6.39
C ALA A 282 7.95 -16.14 5.40
N SER A 283 7.22 -16.07 4.28
CA SER A 283 7.37 -14.99 3.30
C SER A 283 6.87 -13.63 3.78
N MET A 284 6.00 -13.58 4.80
CA MET A 284 5.43 -12.33 5.31
C MET A 284 6.46 -11.48 6.06
N ALA A 285 7.50 -12.12 6.61
CA ALA A 285 8.54 -11.49 7.44
C ALA A 285 9.77 -10.98 6.65
N ASN A 286 9.84 -11.19 5.33
CA ASN A 286 11.03 -10.88 4.54
C ASN A 286 11.00 -9.44 4.01
N TRP A 287 11.72 -8.54 4.68
CA TRP A 287 11.94 -7.15 4.25
C TRP A 287 13.40 -6.99 3.77
N GLU A 288 13.63 -6.35 2.62
CA GLU A 288 14.97 -6.02 2.14
C GLU A 288 15.12 -4.50 1.96
N TYR A 289 16.23 -3.94 2.39
CA TYR A 289 16.55 -2.53 2.15
C TYR A 289 17.21 -2.38 0.78
N VAL A 290 16.67 -1.49 -0.06
CA VAL A 290 17.21 -1.22 -1.41
C VAL A 290 17.86 0.18 -1.42
N PRO A 291 19.13 0.31 -1.83
CA PRO A 291 19.78 1.61 -1.98
C PRO A 291 19.12 2.46 -3.07
N ILE A 292 18.94 3.77 -2.83
CA ILE A 292 18.27 4.69 -3.77
C ILE A 292 19.02 4.81 -5.12
N ASP A 293 20.35 4.71 -5.09
CA ASP A 293 21.20 4.78 -6.29
C ASP A 293 20.94 3.59 -7.23
N ARG A 294 20.64 2.42 -6.64
CA ARG A 294 20.23 1.24 -7.39
C ARG A 294 18.86 1.43 -8.01
N VAL A 295 17.92 2.06 -7.28
CA VAL A 295 16.57 2.37 -7.79
C VAL A 295 16.67 3.32 -8.99
N MET A 296 17.46 4.38 -8.88
CA MET A 296 17.69 5.34 -9.98
C MET A 296 18.42 4.71 -11.18
N SER A 297 19.40 3.84 -10.94
CA SER A 297 20.10 3.11 -12.01
C SER A 297 19.17 2.13 -12.72
N ASP A 298 18.37 1.36 -11.97
CA ASP A 298 17.40 0.42 -12.53
C ASP A 298 16.30 1.18 -13.32
N LEU A 299 16.00 2.46 -12.97
CA LEU A 299 14.92 3.27 -13.57
C LEU A 299 15.33 3.71 -14.97
N ALA A 300 16.61 3.98 -15.16
CA ALA A 300 17.22 4.34 -16.44
C ALA A 300 17.50 3.11 -17.34
N THR A 301 17.51 1.90 -16.80
CA THR A 301 17.79 0.67 -17.54
C THR A 301 16.54 -0.19 -17.65
N ARG A 302 15.61 0.20 -18.53
CA ARG A 302 14.47 -0.63 -18.94
C ARG A 302 14.97 -1.95 -19.55
N SER A 303 15.16 -2.99 -18.75
CA SER A 303 15.54 -4.31 -19.24
C SER A 303 14.58 -5.32 -18.64
N GLY A 304 13.56 -5.69 -19.42
CA GLY A 304 12.44 -6.56 -19.04
C GLY A 304 12.83 -7.99 -18.63
N SER A 305 13.65 -8.11 -17.61
CA SER A 305 13.95 -9.33 -16.88
C SER A 305 13.26 -9.21 -15.52
N GLY A 306 12.48 -10.23 -15.16
CA GLY A 306 11.56 -10.22 -14.01
C GLY A 306 12.20 -10.16 -12.61
N THR A 307 13.27 -9.38 -12.42
CA THR A 307 13.95 -9.13 -11.14
C THR A 307 14.16 -7.64 -10.85
N ASP A 308 13.41 -6.74 -11.51
CA ASP A 308 13.50 -5.28 -11.37
C ASP A 308 12.97 -4.80 -10.02
N THR A 309 13.85 -4.20 -9.21
CA THR A 309 13.50 -3.65 -7.88
C THR A 309 12.64 -2.39 -7.95
N ASN A 310 12.58 -1.73 -9.10
CA ASN A 310 11.77 -0.52 -9.31
C ASN A 310 10.31 -0.81 -9.55
N THR A 311 10.03 -1.90 -10.24
CA THR A 311 8.67 -2.39 -10.40
C THR A 311 8.09 -2.68 -9.02
N GLU A 312 8.89 -3.02 -8.02
CA GLU A 312 8.40 -3.47 -6.72
C GLU A 312 7.75 -2.36 -5.87
N TYR A 313 8.34 -1.16 -5.79
CA TYR A 313 7.72 -0.04 -5.05
C TYR A 313 6.46 0.48 -5.74
N PHE A 314 6.53 0.64 -7.07
CA PHE A 314 5.35 1.02 -7.86
C PHE A 314 4.29 -0.09 -7.84
N ASN A 315 4.67 -1.37 -7.77
CA ASN A 315 3.75 -2.49 -7.61
C ASN A 315 3.14 -2.51 -6.22
N GLU A 316 3.92 -2.30 -5.14
CA GLU A 316 3.40 -2.25 -3.77
C GLU A 316 2.39 -1.09 -3.66
N PHE A 317 2.74 0.08 -4.17
CA PHE A 317 1.80 1.20 -4.29
C PHE A 317 0.57 0.88 -5.17
N ARG A 318 0.76 0.27 -6.35
CA ARG A 318 -0.34 -0.13 -7.24
C ARG A 318 -1.27 -1.14 -6.56
N GLU A 319 -0.72 -2.13 -5.85
CA GLU A 319 -1.49 -3.10 -5.05
C GLU A 319 -2.38 -2.37 -4.03
N HIS A 320 -1.90 -1.27 -3.42
CA HIS A 320 -2.70 -0.45 -2.50
C HIS A 320 -3.84 0.31 -3.21
N ILE A 321 -3.60 0.88 -4.39
CA ILE A 321 -4.65 1.58 -5.14
C ILE A 321 -5.66 0.60 -5.76
N GLU A 322 -5.19 -0.59 -6.19
CA GLU A 322 -6.05 -1.67 -6.66
C GLU A 322 -7.01 -2.16 -5.57
N VAL A 323 -6.62 -2.11 -4.28
CA VAL A 323 -7.52 -2.40 -3.16
C VAL A 323 -8.69 -1.41 -3.13
N LEU A 324 -8.44 -0.10 -3.33
CA LEU A 324 -9.49 0.93 -3.34
C LEU A 324 -10.52 0.67 -4.45
N ALA A 325 -10.05 0.38 -5.66
CA ALA A 325 -10.92 0.11 -6.81
C ALA A 325 -11.64 -1.25 -6.70
N GLY A 326 -10.91 -2.30 -6.34
CA GLY A 326 -11.43 -3.66 -6.20
C GLY A 326 -12.49 -3.79 -5.12
N TYR A 327 -12.33 -3.05 -4.02
CA TYR A 327 -13.29 -2.96 -2.93
C TYR A 327 -14.68 -2.54 -3.42
N TRP A 328 -14.77 -1.43 -4.16
CA TRP A 328 -16.04 -0.92 -4.67
C TRP A 328 -16.73 -1.88 -5.61
N GLN A 329 -15.94 -2.50 -6.49
CA GLN A 329 -16.48 -3.47 -7.42
C GLN A 329 -17.13 -4.65 -6.67
N SER A 330 -16.54 -5.10 -5.57
CA SER A 330 -17.11 -6.19 -4.77
C SER A 330 -18.33 -5.75 -3.96
N ALA A 331 -18.26 -4.61 -3.28
CA ALA A 331 -19.39 -4.07 -2.52
C ALA A 331 -20.62 -3.83 -3.41
N LEU A 332 -20.40 -3.37 -4.64
CA LEU A 332 -21.46 -3.21 -5.64
C LEU A 332 -22.02 -4.53 -6.15
N VAL A 333 -21.19 -5.56 -6.30
CA VAL A 333 -21.68 -6.91 -6.66
C VAL A 333 -22.57 -7.46 -5.56
N ASP A 334 -22.10 -7.45 -4.31
CA ASP A 334 -22.88 -7.94 -3.16
C ASP A 334 -24.16 -7.12 -2.95
N ALA A 335 -24.10 -5.79 -3.11
CA ALA A 335 -25.27 -4.93 -3.03
C ALA A 335 -26.31 -5.25 -4.13
N ARG A 336 -25.87 -5.54 -5.35
CA ARG A 336 -26.74 -5.95 -6.46
C ARG A 336 -27.34 -7.34 -6.24
N GLU A 337 -26.62 -8.25 -5.61
CA GLU A 337 -27.20 -9.54 -5.20
C GLU A 337 -28.34 -9.35 -4.19
N ILE A 338 -28.17 -8.42 -3.23
CA ILE A 338 -29.24 -8.04 -2.29
C ILE A 338 -30.42 -7.39 -3.02
N GLU A 339 -30.16 -6.49 -3.98
CA GLU A 339 -31.20 -5.87 -4.81
C GLU A 339 -32.02 -6.94 -5.58
N LEU A 340 -31.36 -7.89 -6.23
CA LEU A 340 -32.00 -8.98 -6.95
C LEU A 340 -32.85 -9.84 -6.01
N TRP A 341 -32.29 -10.22 -4.86
CA TRP A 341 -33.00 -10.99 -3.85
C TRP A 341 -34.26 -10.28 -3.32
N LEU A 342 -34.19 -8.96 -3.10
CA LEU A 342 -35.35 -8.15 -2.72
C LEU A 342 -36.41 -8.13 -3.82
N ASN A 343 -36.01 -7.95 -5.08
CA ASN A 343 -36.92 -7.99 -6.24
C ASN A 343 -37.61 -9.35 -6.42
N ASP A 344 -36.92 -10.44 -6.07
CA ASP A 344 -37.44 -11.81 -6.15
C ASP A 344 -38.32 -12.21 -4.95
N GLY A 345 -38.65 -11.25 -4.07
CA GLY A 345 -39.57 -11.45 -2.96
C GLY A 345 -38.91 -11.77 -1.61
N ALA A 346 -37.58 -11.65 -1.53
CA ALA A 346 -36.80 -11.76 -0.30
C ALA A 346 -36.98 -13.10 0.47
N SER A 347 -37.03 -14.22 -0.26
CA SER A 347 -37.07 -15.57 0.31
C SER A 347 -35.85 -15.84 1.19
N SER A 348 -36.04 -16.28 2.43
CA SER A 348 -34.93 -16.57 3.36
C SER A 348 -34.05 -17.74 2.90
N VAL A 349 -34.56 -18.62 2.03
CA VAL A 349 -33.81 -19.76 1.47
C VAL A 349 -32.84 -19.32 0.38
N ASP A 350 -33.14 -18.21 -0.28
CA ASP A 350 -32.41 -17.68 -1.43
C ASP A 350 -31.59 -16.43 -1.06
N MET A 351 -31.33 -16.23 0.24
CA MET A 351 -30.56 -15.09 0.74
C MET A 351 -29.15 -15.06 0.10
N PRO A 352 -28.65 -13.88 -0.33
CA PRO A 352 -27.31 -13.75 -0.88
C PRO A 352 -26.25 -14.32 0.05
N THR A 353 -25.22 -14.96 -0.51
CA THR A 353 -24.27 -15.74 0.29
C THR A 353 -23.53 -14.85 1.29
N TYR A 354 -23.00 -13.71 0.84
CA TYR A 354 -22.30 -12.79 1.73
C TYR A 354 -23.23 -12.22 2.81
N MET A 355 -24.46 -11.85 2.45
CA MET A 355 -25.47 -11.37 3.40
C MET A 355 -25.74 -12.40 4.50
N ASN A 356 -25.88 -13.68 4.14
CA ASN A 356 -26.05 -14.76 5.10
C ASN A 356 -24.83 -14.91 6.03
N MET A 357 -23.61 -14.86 5.48
CA MET A 357 -22.38 -14.92 6.28
C MET A 357 -22.26 -13.72 7.23
N ALA A 358 -22.60 -12.52 6.77
CA ALA A 358 -22.55 -11.31 7.58
C ALA A 358 -23.54 -11.35 8.76
N LEU A 359 -24.76 -11.82 8.51
CA LEU A 359 -25.82 -11.88 9.53
C LEU A 359 -25.68 -13.06 10.49
N ASN A 360 -25.32 -14.25 9.98
CA ASN A 360 -25.37 -15.49 10.76
C ASN A 360 -24.00 -15.99 11.22
N GLU A 361 -22.92 -15.61 10.54
CA GLU A 361 -21.55 -16.03 10.86
C GLU A 361 -20.68 -14.86 11.35
N GLY A 362 -21.21 -13.63 11.35
CA GLY A 362 -20.50 -12.44 11.80
C GLY A 362 -19.39 -11.98 10.86
N ALA A 363 -19.47 -12.34 9.57
CA ALA A 363 -18.51 -11.85 8.57
C ALA A 363 -18.59 -10.31 8.46
N LYS A 364 -17.43 -9.65 8.53
CA LYS A 364 -17.31 -8.18 8.52
C LYS A 364 -16.19 -7.71 7.58
N ILE A 365 -16.14 -8.28 6.39
CA ILE A 365 -15.03 -8.07 5.44
C ILE A 365 -14.92 -6.60 5.05
N TYR A 366 -16.05 -5.93 4.83
CA TYR A 366 -16.06 -4.53 4.43
C TYR A 366 -15.71 -3.60 5.59
N VAL A 367 -16.08 -3.93 6.83
CA VAL A 367 -15.57 -3.21 8.02
C VAL A 367 -14.04 -3.26 8.08
N GLU A 368 -13.43 -4.44 7.90
CA GLU A 368 -11.97 -4.57 8.00
C GLU A 368 -11.23 -3.81 6.90
N VAL A 369 -11.76 -3.84 5.67
CA VAL A 369 -11.20 -2.98 4.61
C VAL A 369 -11.36 -1.51 4.98
N GLY A 370 -12.50 -1.12 5.56
CA GLY A 370 -12.70 0.22 6.09
C GLY A 370 -11.66 0.63 7.12
N LYS A 371 -11.36 -0.25 8.09
CA LYS A 371 -10.29 -0.02 9.07
C LYS A 371 -8.93 0.19 8.40
N TYR A 372 -8.55 -0.67 7.46
CA TYR A 372 -7.30 -0.52 6.69
C TYR A 372 -7.23 0.84 5.99
N LEU A 373 -8.31 1.26 5.33
CA LEU A 373 -8.37 2.53 4.60
C LEU A 373 -8.28 3.75 5.53
N ARG A 374 -8.87 3.68 6.73
CA ARG A 374 -8.72 4.74 7.74
C ARG A 374 -7.30 4.84 8.25
N LEU A 375 -6.68 3.71 8.60
CA LEU A 375 -5.30 3.67 9.06
C LEU A 375 -4.35 4.22 7.98
N TYR A 376 -4.54 3.80 6.73
CA TYR A 376 -3.80 4.33 5.60
C TYR A 376 -3.97 5.85 5.46
N ALA A 377 -5.21 6.35 5.52
CA ALA A 377 -5.50 7.77 5.41
C ALA A 377 -4.89 8.56 6.57
N GLU A 378 -4.98 8.05 7.80
CA GLU A 378 -4.42 8.67 9.00
C GLU A 378 -2.90 8.82 8.89
N GLU A 379 -2.20 7.74 8.53
CA GLU A 379 -0.75 7.77 8.38
C GLU A 379 -0.30 8.65 7.21
N THR A 380 -0.98 8.54 6.07
CA THR A 380 -0.67 9.34 4.87
C THR A 380 -0.91 10.83 5.12
N ASN A 381 -1.87 11.19 5.99
CA ASN A 381 -2.13 12.56 6.38
C ASN A 381 -1.04 13.18 7.28
N GLN A 382 -0.12 12.37 7.82
CA GLN A 382 1.04 12.88 8.56
C GLN A 382 2.12 13.45 7.64
N ILE A 383 2.08 13.15 6.34
CA ILE A 383 2.97 13.76 5.36
C ILE A 383 2.64 15.25 5.25
N PRO A 384 3.65 16.16 5.27
CA PRO A 384 3.41 17.60 5.25
C PRO A 384 3.07 18.09 3.82
N TRP A 385 1.92 17.66 3.30
CA TRP A 385 1.48 17.93 1.92
C TRP A 385 1.50 19.41 1.54
N ASP A 386 1.10 20.29 2.47
CA ASP A 386 1.09 21.74 2.22
C ASP A 386 2.52 22.30 2.06
N GLU A 387 3.51 21.71 2.72
CA GLU A 387 4.90 22.12 2.56
C GLU A 387 5.43 21.67 1.20
N TRP A 388 5.13 20.43 0.80
CA TRP A 388 5.50 19.90 -0.51
C TRP A 388 4.84 20.66 -1.67
N LEU A 389 3.55 20.95 -1.57
CA LEU A 389 2.78 21.61 -2.64
C LEU A 389 3.08 23.11 -2.76
N ASN A 390 3.44 23.77 -1.67
CA ASN A 390 3.71 25.21 -1.64
C ASN A 390 5.21 25.53 -1.54
N ALA A 391 6.08 24.57 -1.82
CA ALA A 391 7.52 24.74 -1.70
C ALA A 391 8.02 25.97 -2.49
N ASP A 392 7.52 26.17 -3.72
CA ASP A 392 7.86 27.31 -4.58
C ASP A 392 7.30 28.66 -4.07
N LYS A 393 6.11 28.68 -3.47
CA LYS A 393 5.45 29.92 -3.03
C LYS A 393 6.07 30.49 -1.76
N ARG A 394 6.51 29.62 -0.84
CA ARG A 394 7.23 30.06 0.38
C ARG A 394 8.56 30.71 0.04
N ILE A 395 9.27 30.18 -0.98
CA ILE A 395 10.53 30.75 -1.46
C ILE A 395 10.35 32.14 -2.05
N LEU A 396 9.30 32.36 -2.86
CA LEU A 396 8.97 33.70 -3.35
C LEU A 396 8.68 34.66 -2.21
N ASN A 397 7.90 34.24 -1.21
CA ASN A 397 7.59 35.09 -0.06
C ASN A 397 8.80 35.37 0.84
N ASP A 398 9.70 34.40 1.04
CA ASP A 398 10.92 34.57 1.83
C ASP A 398 11.97 35.39 1.08
N ALA A 399 12.11 35.22 -0.23
CA ALA A 399 12.97 36.06 -1.07
C ALA A 399 12.46 37.51 -1.09
N THR A 400 11.16 37.72 -1.29
CA THR A 400 10.54 39.05 -1.24
C THR A 400 10.63 39.67 0.16
N SER A 401 10.52 38.85 1.22
CA SER A 401 10.68 39.30 2.61
C SER A 401 12.14 39.65 2.92
N GLN A 402 13.12 38.91 2.39
CA GLN A 402 14.53 39.27 2.52
C GLN A 402 14.91 40.50 1.71
N GLU A 403 14.32 40.69 0.53
CA GLU A 403 14.50 41.89 -0.29
C GLU A 403 13.90 43.11 0.43
N PHE A 404 12.70 42.97 1.00
CA PHE A 404 12.05 43.99 1.84
C PHE A 404 12.82 44.27 3.15
N LEU A 405 13.40 43.24 3.79
CA LEU A 405 14.26 43.38 4.96
C LEU A 405 15.64 44.00 4.61
N SER A 406 16.12 43.81 3.38
CA SER A 406 17.36 44.41 2.88
C SER A 406 17.16 45.88 2.50
N GLU A 407 16.00 46.25 1.95
CA GLU A 407 15.62 47.64 1.67
C GLU A 407 15.35 48.40 2.97
N THR A 408 14.72 47.78 3.96
CA THR A 408 14.53 48.39 5.29
C THR A 408 15.83 48.48 6.08
N ARG A 409 16.74 47.50 5.99
CA ARG A 409 18.11 47.63 6.55
C ARG A 409 18.96 48.68 5.84
N SER A 410 18.84 48.86 4.54
CA SER A 410 19.50 49.95 3.79
C SER A 410 19.03 51.34 4.27
N LEU A 411 17.75 51.45 4.65
CA LEU A 411 17.15 52.65 5.23
C LEU A 411 17.48 52.84 6.73
N GLU A 412 17.75 51.76 7.48
CA GLU A 412 18.15 51.81 8.90
C GLU A 412 19.67 51.94 9.10
N ASP A 413 20.51 51.41 8.21
CA ASP A 413 21.98 51.57 8.21
C ASP A 413 22.40 53.00 7.82
N SER A 414 21.51 53.77 7.21
CA SER A 414 21.66 55.21 7.08
C SER A 414 21.29 55.99 8.36
N SER A 415 20.86 55.29 9.43
CA SER A 415 20.34 55.93 10.64
C SER A 415 20.90 55.47 11.99
N GLN A 416 21.58 54.32 12.20
CA GLN A 416 22.00 53.97 13.56
C GLN A 416 23.25 53.08 13.70
N SER A 417 24.30 53.69 14.27
CA SER A 417 25.43 52.99 14.87
C SER A 417 25.14 52.65 16.35
N HIS A 418 25.65 51.50 16.80
CA HIS A 418 25.81 50.98 18.17
C HIS A 418 24.76 49.97 18.70
N GLY A 419 25.23 48.76 19.04
CA GLY A 419 24.63 47.94 20.10
C GLY A 419 24.77 46.41 19.95
N ASN A 420 25.73 45.81 20.67
CA ASN A 420 25.93 44.36 20.83
C ASN A 420 24.75 43.64 21.52
N TYR A 421 24.46 42.38 21.17
CA TYR A 421 24.01 41.35 22.14
C TYR A 421 24.22 39.91 21.63
N VAL A 422 24.41 38.96 22.56
CA VAL A 422 24.93 37.59 22.40
C VAL A 422 23.97 36.53 23.02
N ASN A 423 23.65 35.47 22.23
CA ASN A 423 23.35 34.04 22.55
C ASN A 423 22.04 33.65 23.34
N PRO A 424 21.61 32.36 23.52
CA PRO A 424 21.84 31.05 22.82
C PRO A 424 20.58 30.13 22.56
N ARG A 425 20.81 29.10 21.72
CA ARG A 425 20.31 27.68 21.72
C ARG A 425 18.82 27.34 21.48
N GLY A 426 18.63 26.48 20.46
CA GLY A 426 17.78 25.29 20.56
C GLY A 426 17.14 24.81 19.25
N ALA A 427 17.75 23.86 18.53
CA ALA A 427 17.03 23.00 17.58
C ALA A 427 17.89 21.80 17.17
N LYS A 428 17.35 20.58 17.33
CA LYS A 428 17.94 19.33 16.85
C LYS A 428 16.83 18.43 16.29
N VAL A 429 16.01 18.99 15.39
CA VAL A 429 15.05 18.25 14.54
C VAL A 429 14.89 18.90 13.15
N GLU A 430 15.17 20.21 13.00
CA GLU A 430 15.02 20.96 11.73
C GLU A 430 16.06 20.64 10.62
N THR A 431 17.08 19.84 10.90
CA THR A 431 18.27 19.78 10.04
C THR A 431 18.09 18.94 8.77
N ARG A 432 17.10 18.05 8.68
CA ARG A 432 16.95 17.17 7.48
C ARG A 432 16.09 17.75 6.37
N VAL A 433 15.05 18.53 6.70
CA VAL A 433 14.20 19.23 5.71
C VAL A 433 14.95 20.45 5.12
N SER A 434 15.74 21.15 5.94
CA SER A 434 16.50 22.33 5.53
C SER A 434 17.62 22.03 4.50
N ILE A 435 18.20 20.82 4.50
CA ILE A 435 19.30 20.46 3.58
C ILE A 435 18.80 20.24 2.13
N GLY A 436 17.62 19.64 1.95
CA GLY A 436 16.99 19.54 0.62
C GLY A 436 16.58 20.91 0.08
N TYR A 437 16.02 21.75 0.94
CA TYR A 437 15.54 23.09 0.63
C TYR A 437 16.65 24.07 0.19
N ASN A 438 17.80 24.08 0.89
CA ASN A 438 18.92 24.95 0.54
C ASN A 438 19.66 24.51 -0.74
N THR A 439 19.53 23.25 -1.15
CA THR A 439 20.18 22.73 -2.36
C THR A 439 19.44 23.18 -3.63
N ILE A 440 18.11 23.31 -3.58
CA ILE A 440 17.29 23.89 -4.65
C ILE A 440 17.58 25.39 -4.80
N MET A 441 17.80 26.09 -3.68
CA MET A 441 18.12 27.52 -3.62
C MET A 441 19.53 27.88 -4.13
N ALA A 442 20.46 26.92 -4.20
CA ALA A 442 21.79 27.15 -4.75
C ALA A 442 21.88 26.82 -6.25
N ALA A 443 20.85 26.18 -6.81
CA ALA A 443 20.78 25.71 -8.19
C ALA A 443 19.94 26.63 -9.11
N ARG A 444 18.96 27.36 -8.56
CA ARG A 444 18.36 28.55 -9.18
C ARG A 444 19.26 29.76 -8.93
#